data_AF-A0A367PFH0-F1
#
_entry.id   AF-A0A367PFH0-F1
#
_cell.length_a   1.000
_cell.length_b   1.000
_cell.length_c   1.000
_cell.angle_alpha   90.00
_cell.angle_beta   90.00
_cell.angle_gamma   90.00
#
_symmetry.space_group_name_H-M   'P 1'
#
loop_
_entity.id
_entity.type
_entity.pdbx_description
1 polymer ?
#
loop_
_entity_poly.entity_id
_entity_poly.type
_entity_poly.pdbx_seq_one_letter_code
_entity_poly.pdbx_strand_id
1 'polypeptide(L)'
;MAYWAPAVSVQPEGAGFVLITDDAKGGLTDVNDSRPVVLSGVNAAAWVDPELTPRGASVLMHQHCFPAEAFQWWEVGVAVGNVLNQGKELIRSVAAV
;
A
#
# COMPACT_ATOMS: atom_id res chain seq x y z
N MET A 1 6.49 -19.61 -16.26
CA MET A 1 6.66 -18.26 -16.85
C MET A 1 6.98 -17.32 -15.70
N ALA A 2 8.21 -16.83 -15.59
CA ALA A 2 8.56 -15.82 -14.59
C ALA A 2 8.35 -14.44 -15.22
N TYR A 3 7.45 -13.64 -14.64
CA TYR A 3 7.10 -12.30 -15.13
C TYR A 3 8.08 -11.21 -14.65
N TRP A 4 9.15 -11.61 -13.97
CA TRP A 4 10.14 -10.70 -13.40
C TRP A 4 11.55 -11.24 -13.61
N ALA A 5 12.40 -10.39 -14.19
CA ALA A 5 13.84 -10.54 -14.22
C ALA A 5 14.47 -9.15 -13.98
N PRO A 6 15.59 -9.05 -13.26
CA PRO A 6 16.29 -7.78 -13.11
C PRO A 6 16.72 -7.24 -14.50
N ALA A 7 16.75 -5.91 -14.64
CA ALA A 7 17.19 -5.18 -15.84
C ALA A 7 16.33 -5.33 -17.12
N VAL A 8 15.05 -5.70 -17.00
CA VAL A 8 14.11 -5.64 -18.12
C VAL A 8 13.78 -4.18 -18.45
N SER A 9 14.30 -3.68 -19.57
CA SER A 9 14.10 -2.30 -20.04
C SER A 9 12.74 -2.08 -20.73
N VAL A 10 12.03 -3.15 -21.08
CA VAL A 10 10.71 -3.10 -21.71
C VAL A 10 9.79 -4.05 -20.95
N GLN A 11 8.83 -3.47 -20.23
CA GLN A 11 7.78 -4.24 -19.56
C GLN A 11 6.96 -5.01 -20.60
N PRO A 12 6.73 -6.33 -20.43
CA PRO A 12 5.92 -7.09 -21.37
C PRO A 12 4.48 -6.56 -21.43
N GLU A 13 3.80 -6.76 -22.56
CA GLU A 13 2.37 -6.45 -22.68
C GLU A 13 1.58 -7.18 -21.58
N GLY A 14 0.78 -6.44 -20.82
CA GLY A 14 0.07 -6.97 -19.65
C GLY A 14 0.89 -7.00 -18.35
N ALA A 15 2.11 -6.46 -18.32
CA ALA A 15 2.82 -6.21 -17.08
C ALA A 15 2.05 -5.23 -16.20
N GLY A 16 1.77 -5.65 -14.97
CA GLY A 16 1.14 -4.83 -13.94
C GLY A 16 1.99 -4.78 -12.68
N PHE A 17 1.39 -4.33 -11.59
CA PHE A 17 1.98 -4.37 -10.27
C PHE A 17 0.94 -4.85 -9.26
N VAL A 18 1.42 -5.27 -8.10
CA VAL A 18 0.58 -5.64 -6.96
C VAL A 18 0.91 -4.76 -5.77
N LEU A 19 -0.08 -4.55 -4.90
CA LEU A 19 0.17 -4.02 -3.56
C LEU A 19 0.53 -5.19 -2.65
N ILE A 20 1.61 -5.03 -1.89
CA ILE A 20 1.97 -6.01 -0.86
C ILE A 20 1.18 -5.66 0.41
N THR A 21 0.56 -6.67 1.01
CA THR A 21 -0.24 -6.53 2.23
C THR A 21 0.41 -7.26 3.40
N ASP A 22 0.06 -6.80 4.60
CA ASP A 22 0.34 -7.42 5.88
C ASP A 22 -1.01 -7.59 6.62
N ASP A 23 -1.01 -8.39 7.69
CA ASP A 23 -2.21 -8.58 8.51
C ASP A 23 -2.62 -7.25 9.17
N ALA A 24 -3.93 -6.98 9.18
CA ALA A 24 -4.44 -5.88 9.99
C ALA A 24 -4.25 -6.18 11.48
N LYS A 25 -3.90 -5.15 12.25
CA LYS A 25 -3.69 -5.24 13.70
C LYS A 25 -4.42 -4.11 14.40
N GLY A 26 -4.81 -4.35 15.65
CA GLY A 26 -5.51 -3.36 16.48
C GLY A 26 -6.88 -3.00 15.90
N GLY A 27 -7.30 -1.75 16.05
CA GLY A 27 -8.62 -1.29 15.58
C GLY A 27 -8.80 -1.29 14.06
N LEU A 28 -7.77 -1.62 13.28
CA LEU A 28 -7.88 -1.78 11.83
C LEU A 28 -8.60 -3.09 11.46
N THR A 29 -8.52 -4.11 12.31
CA THR A 29 -9.20 -5.41 12.10
C THR A 29 -10.72 -5.26 12.14
N ASP A 30 -11.25 -4.22 12.80
CA ASP A 30 -12.68 -3.89 12.79
C ASP A 30 -13.16 -3.35 11.42
N VAL A 31 -12.23 -2.98 10.53
CA VAL A 31 -12.50 -2.41 9.20
C VAL A 31 -12.15 -3.40 8.08
N ASN A 32 -11.02 -4.09 8.17
CA ASN A 32 -10.56 -5.09 7.19
C ASN A 32 -9.52 -6.04 7.82
N ASP A 33 -9.43 -7.28 7.34
CA ASP A 33 -8.46 -8.27 7.80
C ASP A 33 -7.02 -8.02 7.32
N SER A 34 -6.85 -7.18 6.30
CA SER A 34 -5.53 -6.91 5.68
C SER A 34 -5.28 -5.41 5.51
N ARG A 35 -3.99 -5.04 5.48
CA ARG A 35 -3.55 -3.66 5.26
C ARG A 35 -2.38 -3.59 4.28
N PRO A 36 -2.22 -2.47 3.54
CA PRO A 36 -1.02 -2.27 2.74
C PRO A 36 0.24 -2.19 3.61
N VAL A 37 1.36 -2.69 3.09
CA VAL A 37 2.69 -2.36 3.63
C VAL A 37 3.00 -0.91 3.27
N VAL A 38 3.12 -0.05 4.29
CA VAL A 38 3.42 1.38 4.11
C VAL A 38 4.82 1.67 4.63
N LEU A 39 5.66 2.29 3.79
CA LEU A 39 7.03 2.67 4.11
C LEU A 39 7.15 4.19 4.28
N SER A 40 8.13 4.63 5.08
CA SER A 40 8.55 6.04 5.10
C SER A 40 9.13 6.45 3.73
N GLY A 41 9.21 7.75 3.45
CA GLY A 41 9.81 8.23 2.20
C GLY A 41 11.24 7.74 1.97
N VAL A 42 12.05 7.67 3.04
CA VAL A 42 13.43 7.15 2.98
C VAL A 42 13.45 5.66 2.64
N ASN A 43 12.60 4.86 3.30
CA ASN A 43 12.54 3.42 3.08
C ASN A 43 11.91 3.07 1.72
N ALA A 44 10.97 3.89 1.23
CA ALA A 44 10.40 3.77 -0.10
C ALA A 44 11.44 4.06 -1.20
N ALA A 45 12.34 5.04 -0.98
CA ALA A 45 13.45 5.28 -1.88
C ALA A 45 14.42 4.08 -1.93
N ALA A 46 14.71 3.46 -0.78
CA ALA A 46 15.49 2.22 -0.72
C ALA A 46 14.76 1.03 -1.38
N TRP A 47 13.43 0.98 -1.30
CA TRP A 47 12.61 -0.08 -1.90
C TRP A 47 12.72 -0.13 -3.44
N VAL A 48 12.79 1.04 -4.08
CA VAL A 48 12.85 1.15 -5.54
C VAL A 48 14.28 1.11 -6.10
N ASP A 49 15.29 0.96 -5.24
CA ASP A 49 16.69 0.82 -5.66
C ASP A 49 16.87 -0.51 -6.44
N PRO A 50 17.32 -0.47 -7.71
CA PRO A 50 17.56 -1.69 -8.49
C PRO A 50 18.59 -2.64 -7.86
N GLU A 51 19.49 -2.14 -7.02
CA GLU A 51 20.50 -2.94 -6.31
C GLU A 51 19.96 -3.54 -5.00
N LEU A 52 18.70 -3.28 -4.64
CA LEU A 52 18.07 -3.84 -3.47
C LEU A 52 17.98 -5.37 -3.57
N THR A 53 18.66 -6.04 -2.65
CA THR A 53 18.60 -7.50 -2.56
C THR A 53 17.24 -7.97 -2.03
N PRO A 54 16.78 -9.20 -2.37
CA PRO A 54 15.55 -9.78 -1.80
C PRO A 54 15.53 -9.81 -0.27
N ARG A 55 16.70 -10.02 0.36
CA ARG A 55 16.84 -9.97 1.82
C ARG A 55 16.64 -8.55 2.36
N GLY A 56 17.20 -7.55 1.69
CA GLY A 56 16.99 -6.14 2.03
C GLY A 56 15.51 -5.73 1.92
N ALA A 57 14.85 -6.14 0.83
CA ALA A 57 13.42 -5.94 0.63
C ALA A 57 12.59 -6.55 1.78
N SER A 58 12.88 -7.80 2.16
CA SER A 58 12.23 -8.46 3.30
C SER A 58 12.42 -7.69 4.62
N VAL A 59 13.63 -7.17 4.89
CA VAL A 59 13.89 -6.32 6.06
C VAL A 59 13.06 -5.04 6.03
N LEU A 60 13.01 -4.34 4.89
CA LEU A 60 12.19 -3.13 4.75
C LEU A 60 10.71 -3.41 5.04
N MET A 61 10.16 -4.46 4.47
CA MET A 61 8.75 -4.82 4.65
C MET A 61 8.41 -5.21 6.09
N HIS A 62 9.23 -6.03 6.74
CA HIS A 62 8.88 -6.58 8.06
C HIS A 62 9.33 -5.72 9.24
N GLN A 63 10.40 -4.95 9.10
CA GLN A 63 11.01 -4.21 10.21
C GLN A 63 10.82 -2.70 10.10
N HIS A 64 10.54 -2.19 8.90
CA HIS A 64 10.49 -0.76 8.62
C HIS A 64 9.16 -0.27 8.06
N CYS A 65 8.15 -1.15 7.96
CA CYS A 65 6.79 -0.74 7.67
C CYS A 65 6.18 0.00 8.87
N PHE A 66 5.34 0.99 8.59
CA PHE A 66 4.63 1.69 9.64
C PHE A 66 3.67 0.74 10.35
N PRO A 67 3.64 0.71 11.69
CA PRO A 67 2.70 -0.10 12.44
C PRO A 67 1.25 0.43 12.27
N ALA A 68 0.25 -0.37 12.60
CA ALA A 68 -1.16 0.01 12.39
C ALA A 68 -1.54 1.26 13.21
N GLU A 69 -0.92 1.39 14.39
CA GLU A 69 -1.10 2.48 15.35
C GLU A 69 -0.57 3.83 14.84
N ALA A 70 0.21 3.84 13.75
CA ALA A 70 0.65 5.08 13.10
C ALA A 70 -0.44 5.71 12.23
N PHE A 71 -1.57 5.03 12.03
CA PHE A 71 -2.66 5.46 11.16
C PHE A 71 -3.91 5.84 11.94
N GLN A 72 -4.71 6.69 11.32
CA GLN A 72 -6.05 7.05 11.76
C GLN A 72 -7.00 6.83 10.59
N TRP A 73 -8.25 6.53 10.90
CA TRP A 73 -9.29 6.27 9.92
C TRP A 73 -10.62 6.84 10.39
N TRP A 74 -11.48 7.11 9.41
CA TRP A 74 -12.81 7.66 9.62
C TRP A 74 -13.76 7.08 8.58
N GLU A 75 -15.03 6.97 8.95
CA GLU A 75 -16.08 6.65 7.99
C GLU A 75 -16.22 7.78 6.95
N VAL A 76 -16.37 7.40 5.68
CA VAL A 76 -16.58 8.29 4.54
C VAL A 76 -17.89 7.97 3.82
N GLY A 77 -18.36 8.86 2.96
CA GLY A 77 -19.62 8.68 2.25
C GLY A 77 -19.59 7.51 1.27
N VAL A 78 -20.72 6.80 1.15
CA VAL A 78 -20.87 5.61 0.27
C VAL A 78 -20.60 5.88 -1.22
N ALA A 79 -20.60 7.15 -1.64
CA ALA A 79 -20.23 7.55 -3.00
C ALA A 79 -18.81 7.09 -3.41
N VAL A 80 -17.92 6.84 -2.45
CA VAL A 80 -16.56 6.31 -2.70
C VAL A 80 -16.56 4.94 -3.37
N GLY A 81 -17.64 4.15 -3.21
CA GLY A 81 -17.76 2.82 -3.82
C GLY A 81 -17.99 2.82 -5.33
N ASN A 82 -18.33 3.96 -5.94
CA ASN A 82 -18.49 4.08 -7.39
C ASN A 82 -17.25 4.74 -7.99
N VAL A 83 -16.49 3.97 -8.79
CA VAL A 83 -15.24 4.39 -9.43
C VAL A 83 -15.36 5.58 -10.39
N LEU A 84 -16.58 5.91 -10.82
CA LEU A 84 -16.84 7.09 -11.65
C LEU A 84 -16.77 8.40 -10.85
N ASN A 85 -16.88 8.32 -9.52
CA ASN A 85 -16.71 9.47 -8.64
C ASN A 85 -15.22 9.66 -8.33
N GLN A 86 -14.70 10.88 -8.51
CA GLN A 86 -13.28 11.22 -8.33
C GLN A 86 -13.06 12.52 -7.55
N GLY A 87 -14.10 13.05 -6.91
CA GLY A 87 -14.03 14.33 -6.21
C GLY A 87 -13.35 14.22 -4.83
N LYS A 88 -12.84 15.36 -4.36
CA LYS A 88 -12.11 15.44 -3.07
C LYS A 88 -13.00 15.18 -1.85
N GLU A 89 -14.32 15.26 -2.01
CA GLU A 89 -15.30 14.97 -0.98
C GLU A 89 -15.31 13.50 -0.57
N LEU A 90 -14.81 12.60 -1.43
CA LEU A 90 -14.83 11.15 -1.19
C LEU A 90 -13.97 10.70 -0.01
N ILE A 91 -13.00 11.52 0.42
CA ILE A 91 -12.16 11.26 1.60
C ILE A 91 -12.58 12.09 2.82
N ARG A 92 -13.67 12.86 2.73
CA ARG A 92 -14.18 13.62 3.89
C ARG A 92 -14.96 12.70 4.81
N SER A 93 -14.73 12.85 6.12
CA SER A 93 -15.48 12.11 7.12
C SER A 93 -16.95 12.52 7.13
N VAL A 94 -17.86 11.54 7.28
CA VAL A 94 -19.30 11.79 7.44
C VAL A 94 -19.69 12.19 8.86
N ALA A 95 -18.82 11.94 9.85
CA ALA A 95 -19.06 12.31 11.25
C ALA A 95 -18.71 13.76 11.57
N ALA A 96 -18.04 14.47 10.66
CA ALA A 96 -17.73 15.90 10.80
C ALA A 96 -18.95 16.74 10.37
N VAL A 97 -19.92 16.89 11.28
CA VAL A 97 -20.95 17.95 11.27
C VAL A 97 -20.75 18.83 12.49
#